data_AF-A8N6U4-F1
#
_entry.id   AF-A8N6U4-F1
#
_cell.length_a   1.000
_cell.length_b   1.000
_cell.length_c   1.000
_cell.angle_alpha   90.00
_cell.angle_beta   90.00
_cell.angle_gamma   90.00
#
_symmetry.space_group_name_H-M   'P 1'
#
loop_
_entity.id
_entity.type
_entity.pdbx_description
1 polymer ?
#
loop_
_entity_poly.entity_id
_entity_poly.type
_entity_poly.pdbx_seq_one_letter_code
_entity_poly.pdbx_strand_id
1 'polypeptide(L)'
;MTLDEAQLILNVKKDATLEQVLKNYEHLFKANSPPAKAEKPAKPAAKGAASIPTHSHYLQSKVVRAKERWEAELKASDGQPSPAPEAQAPPPPPSSNAPPPPSS
;
A
#
# COMPACT_ATOMS: atom_id res chain seq x y z
N MET A 1 5.15 4.78 2.04
CA MET A 1 6.09 3.63 2.07
C MET A 1 7.39 4.10 1.45
N THR A 2 8.50 3.55 1.90
CA THR A 2 9.82 3.89 1.36
C THR A 2 9.99 3.28 -0.04
N LEU A 3 10.95 3.79 -0.81
CA LEU A 3 11.29 3.20 -2.10
C LEU A 3 11.80 1.76 -1.92
N ASP A 4 12.63 1.51 -0.91
CA ASP A 4 13.17 0.17 -0.60
C ASP A 4 12.06 -0.86 -0.31
N GLU A 5 11.06 -0.45 0.48
CA GLU A 5 9.86 -1.27 0.73
C GLU A 5 9.10 -1.58 -0.57
N ALA A 6 8.98 -0.61 -1.48
CA ALA A 6 8.29 -0.81 -2.75
C ALA A 6 9.01 -1.84 -3.64
N GLN A 7 10.35 -1.83 -3.65
CA GLN A 7 11.13 -2.80 -4.44
C GLN A 7 10.98 -4.21 -3.88
N LEU A 8 11.01 -4.34 -2.56
CA LEU A 8 10.83 -5.63 -1.88
C LEU A 8 9.42 -6.19 -2.13
N ILE A 9 8.38 -5.36 -2.05
CA ILE A 9 6.99 -5.77 -2.30
C ILE A 9 6.79 -6.20 -3.75
N LEU A 10 7.35 -5.46 -4.72
CA LEU A 10 7.23 -5.78 -6.15
C LEU A 10 8.25 -6.82 -6.62
N ASN A 11 9.15 -7.25 -5.74
CA ASN A 11 10.25 -8.17 -6.03
C ASN A 11 11.08 -7.72 -7.26
N VAL A 12 11.46 -6.45 -7.27
CA VAL A 12 12.25 -5.81 -8.34
C VAL A 12 13.53 -5.20 -7.77
N LYS A 13 14.53 -4.99 -8.63
CA LYS A 13 15.79 -4.33 -8.27
C LYS A 13 15.73 -2.83 -8.54
N LYS A 14 16.64 -2.03 -7.96
CA LYS A 14 16.76 -0.57 -8.12
C LYS A 14 16.84 -0.10 -9.57
N ASP A 15 17.45 -0.93 -10.41
CA ASP A 15 17.68 -0.74 -11.85
C ASP A 15 16.55 -1.30 -12.73
N ALA A 16 15.44 -1.76 -12.14
CA ALA A 16 14.34 -2.33 -12.89
C ALA A 16 13.65 -1.30 -13.79
N THR A 17 13.32 -1.73 -15.01
CA THR A 17 12.56 -0.92 -15.95
C THR A 17 11.09 -0.84 -15.55
N LEU A 18 10.39 0.18 -16.03
CA LEU A 18 8.95 0.34 -15.78
C LEU A 18 8.15 -0.90 -16.24
N GLU A 19 8.54 -1.52 -17.35
CA GLU A 19 7.90 -2.74 -17.85
C GLU A 19 8.02 -3.92 -16.88
N GLN A 20 9.21 -4.11 -16.28
CA GLN A 20 9.43 -5.19 -15.29
C GLN A 20 8.58 -4.96 -14.04
N VAL A 21 8.49 -3.71 -13.60
CA VAL A 21 7.68 -3.31 -12.44
C VAL A 21 6.21 -3.56 -12.69
N LEU A 22 5.70 -3.17 -13.87
CA LEU A 22 4.31 -3.40 -14.27
C LEU A 22 3.99 -4.90 -14.37
N LYS A 23 4.88 -5.69 -14.98
CA LYS A 23 4.70 -7.14 -15.09
C LYS A 23 4.61 -7.83 -13.73
N ASN A 24 5.50 -7.48 -12.81
CA ASN A 24 5.48 -8.03 -11.45
C ASN A 24 4.27 -7.55 -10.66
N TYR A 25 3.92 -6.27 -10.80
CA TYR A 25 2.70 -5.69 -10.22
C TYR A 25 1.46 -6.46 -10.66
N GLU A 26 1.26 -6.67 -11.96
CA GLU A 26 0.09 -7.39 -12.48
C GLU A 26 0.02 -8.84 -11.97
N HIS A 27 1.17 -9.52 -11.93
CA HIS A 27 1.26 -10.88 -11.40
C HIS A 27 0.84 -10.94 -9.92
N LEU A 28 1.43 -10.08 -9.08
CA LEU A 28 1.13 -10.02 -7.65
C LEU A 28 -0.29 -9.55 -7.39
N PHE A 29 -0.77 -8.57 -8.13
CA PHE A 29 -2.14 -8.06 -8.00
C PHE A 29 -3.17 -9.14 -8.34
N LYS A 30 -2.97 -9.88 -9.44
CA LYS A 30 -3.85 -10.98 -9.83
C LYS A 30 -3.83 -12.13 -8.82
N ALA A 31 -2.65 -12.52 -8.33
CA ALA A 31 -2.52 -13.59 -7.33
C ALA A 31 -3.24 -13.26 -6.02
N ASN A 32 -3.30 -11.98 -5.64
CA ASN A 32 -3.94 -11.51 -4.41
C ASN A 32 -5.37 -10.98 -4.60
N SER A 33 -5.87 -10.93 -5.84
CA SER A 33 -7.22 -10.48 -6.13
C SER A 33 -8.24 -11.54 -5.71
N PRO A 34 -9.42 -11.13 -5.23
CA PRO A 34 -10.51 -12.06 -4.95
C PRO A 34 -10.75 -12.95 -6.17
N PRO A 35 -10.95 -14.27 -6.00
CA PRO A 35 -11.35 -15.11 -7.11
C PRO A 35 -12.64 -14.53 -7.68
N ALA A 36 -12.62 -14.16 -8.96
CA ALA A 36 -13.80 -13.72 -9.68
C ALA A 36 -14.86 -14.80 -9.47
N LYS A 37 -15.95 -14.43 -8.79
CA LYS A 37 -17.06 -15.29 -8.33
C LYS A 37 -17.08 -16.63 -9.05
N ALA A 38 -16.68 -17.69 -8.35
CA ALA A 38 -16.93 -19.03 -8.83
C ALA A 38 -18.45 -19.21 -8.90
N GLU A 39 -19.01 -19.06 -10.09
CA GLU A 39 -20.26 -19.72 -10.41
C GLU A 39 -20.02 -21.22 -10.22
N LYS A 40 -20.71 -21.76 -9.21
CA LYS A 40 -20.85 -23.17 -8.80
C LYS A 40 -19.78 -23.70 -7.83
N PRO A 41 -20.21 -24.38 -6.74
CA PRO A 41 -19.33 -25.01 -5.76
C PRO A 41 -18.73 -26.26 -6.39
N ALA A 42 -17.54 -26.16 -6.96
CA ALA A 42 -16.82 -27.33 -7.46
C ALA A 42 -16.17 -28.07 -6.27
N LYS A 43 -16.95 -29.00 -5.71
CA LYS A 43 -16.56 -30.14 -4.85
C LYS A 43 -15.98 -29.78 -3.46
N PRO A 44 -16.38 -30.49 -2.40
CA PRO A 44 -15.75 -30.33 -1.10
C PRO A 44 -14.30 -30.79 -1.23
N ALA A 45 -13.35 -29.89 -0.96
CA ALA A 45 -11.95 -30.25 -0.77
C ALA A 45 -11.87 -31.38 0.26
N ALA A 46 -11.01 -32.36 -0.01
CA ALA A 46 -10.76 -33.47 0.90
C ALA A 46 -10.50 -32.96 2.32
N LYS A 47 -11.13 -33.61 3.30
CA LYS A 47 -10.98 -33.33 4.74
C LYS A 47 -9.49 -33.30 5.09
N GLY A 48 -8.92 -32.11 5.34
CA GLY A 48 -7.57 -32.02 5.89
C GLY A 48 -6.82 -30.70 5.66
N ALA A 49 -7.11 -29.96 4.58
CA ALA A 49 -6.44 -28.68 4.33
C ALA A 49 -7.46 -27.54 4.39
N ALA A 50 -7.41 -26.73 5.44
CA ALA A 50 -8.11 -25.47 5.48
C ALA A 50 -7.66 -24.65 4.26
N SER A 51 -8.55 -24.46 3.29
CA SER A 51 -8.34 -23.55 2.16
C SER A 51 -8.18 -22.15 2.73
N ILE A 52 -6.93 -21.72 2.95
CA ILE A 52 -6.64 -20.34 3.33
C ILE A 52 -7.14 -19.48 2.17
N PRO A 53 -7.98 -18.45 2.41
CA PRO A 53 -8.40 -17.56 1.35
C PRO A 53 -7.17 -17.01 0.64
N THR A 54 -7.03 -17.31 -0.65
CA THR A 54 -5.86 -16.98 -1.46
C THR A 54 -5.73 -15.49 -1.78
N HIS A 55 -6.72 -14.69 -1.34
CA HIS A 55 -6.80 -13.27 -1.62
C HIS A 55 -6.74 -12.49 -0.31
N SER A 56 -6.01 -11.37 -0.31
CA SER A 56 -5.94 -10.46 0.82
C SER A 56 -5.96 -9.02 0.32
N HIS A 57 -6.98 -8.28 0.74
CA HIS A 57 -7.12 -6.86 0.42
C HIS A 57 -5.95 -6.03 0.96
N TYR A 58 -5.40 -6.41 2.12
CA TYR A 58 -4.24 -5.73 2.70
C TYR A 58 -3.00 -5.91 1.81
N LEU A 59 -2.73 -7.14 1.35
CA LEU A 59 -1.60 -7.42 0.47
C LEU A 59 -1.79 -6.73 -0.89
N GLN A 60 -3.00 -6.76 -1.44
CA GLN A 60 -3.34 -6.04 -2.66
C GLN A 60 -3.10 -4.53 -2.51
N SER A 61 -3.56 -3.93 -1.41
CA SER A 61 -3.34 -2.50 -1.13
C SER A 61 -1.86 -2.15 -1.01
N LYS A 62 -1.04 -3.06 -0.46
CA LYS A 62 0.42 -2.89 -0.40
C LYS A 62 1.05 -2.91 -1.78
N VAL A 63 0.64 -3.83 -2.65
CA VAL A 63 1.12 -3.95 -4.05
C VAL A 63 0.79 -2.70 -4.86
N VAL A 64 -0.45 -2.18 -4.75
CA VAL A 64 -0.86 -0.93 -5.42
C VAL A 64 -0.01 0.24 -4.96
N ARG A 65 0.09 0.42 -3.65
CA ARG A 65 0.77 1.57 -3.07
C ARG A 65 2.31 1.50 -3.32
N ALA A 66 2.85 0.30 -3.56
CA ALA A 66 4.24 0.09 -4.00
C ALA A 66 4.46 0.52 -5.45
N LYS A 67 3.53 0.17 -6.35
CA LYS A 67 3.56 0.62 -7.74
C LYS A 67 3.53 2.15 -7.82
N GLU A 68 2.62 2.80 -7.10
CA GLU A 68 2.50 4.26 -7.06
C GLU A 68 3.79 4.92 -6.55
N ARG A 69 4.42 4.34 -5.52
CA ARG A 69 5.69 4.87 -4.98
C ARG A 69 6.82 4.77 -6.00
N TRP A 70 6.90 3.65 -6.72
CA TRP A 70 7.89 3.44 -7.77
C TRP A 70 7.69 4.41 -8.93
N GLU A 71 6.44 4.58 -9.39
CA GLU A 71 6.08 5.53 -10.45
C GLU A 71 6.42 6.97 -10.06
N ALA A 72 6.16 7.35 -8.80
CA ALA A 72 6.52 8.67 -8.28
C ALA A 72 8.03 8.93 -8.29
N GLU A 73 8.86 7.93 -8.02
CA GLU A 73 10.32 8.06 -8.06
C GLU A 73 10.84 8.22 -9.50
N LEU A 74 10.31 7.45 -10.47
CA LEU A 74 10.65 7.66 -11.88
C LEU A 74 10.22 9.06 -12.34
N LYS A 75 9.03 9.51 -11.94
CA LYS A 75 8.52 10.84 -12.27
C LYS A 75 9.35 11.95 -11.63
N ALA A 76 9.85 11.74 -10.41
CA ALA A 76 10.69 12.70 -9.69
C ALA A 76 12.10 12.81 -10.32
N SER A 77 12.65 11.72 -10.88
CA SER A 77 13.90 11.77 -11.64
C SER A 77 13.83 12.64 -12.91
N ASP A 78 12.63 12.90 -13.43
CA ASP A 78 12.40 13.69 -14.66
C ASP A 78 12.28 15.21 -14.41
N GLY A 79 12.61 15.70 -13.21
CA GLY A 79 12.90 17.12 -12.97
C GLY A 79 11.77 17.99 -12.39
N GLN A 80 10.76 17.42 -11.72
CA GLN A 80 9.80 18.22 -10.93
C GLN A 80 9.98 18.00 -9.41
N PRO A 81 10.36 19.02 -8.63
CA PRO A 81 10.29 18.94 -7.18
C PRO A 81 8.81 18.95 -6.76
N SER A 82 8.34 17.86 -6.16
CA SER A 82 7.05 17.83 -5.44
C SER A 82 7.33 17.63 -3.95
N PRO A 83 6.58 18.30 -3.07
CA PRO A 83 7.05 18.71 -1.76
C PRO A 83 7.18 17.53 -0.79
N ALA A 84 8.10 17.71 0.15
CA ALA A 84 8.48 16.80 1.21
C ALA A 84 7.28 16.16 1.94
N PRO A 85 7.43 14.93 2.46
CA PRO A 85 6.54 14.42 3.48
C PRO A 85 6.75 15.28 4.73
N GLU A 86 5.85 16.24 4.95
CA GLU A 86 5.72 16.93 6.20
C GLU A 86 5.40 15.87 7.26
N ALA A 87 6.41 15.55 8.06
CA ALA A 87 6.25 14.92 9.35
C ALA A 87 5.34 15.83 10.18
N GLN A 88 4.02 15.62 10.09
CA GLN A 88 3.08 16.20 11.03
C GLN A 88 3.36 15.53 12.39
N ALA A 89 4.19 16.23 13.16
CA ALA A 89 4.22 16.16 14.60
C ALA A 89 2.79 16.10 15.17
N PRO A 90 2.56 15.43 16.31
CA PRO A 90 1.27 15.48 16.96
C PRO A 90 0.91 16.96 17.20
N PRO A 91 -0.34 17.40 16.92
CA PRO A 91 -0.74 18.75 17.28
C PRO A 91 -0.53 18.94 18.80
N PRO A 92 -0.10 20.12 19.25
CA PRO A 92 0.09 20.40 20.68
C PRO A 92 -1.23 20.15 21.44
N PRO A 93 -1.17 19.77 22.74
CA PRO A 93 -2.38 19.53 23.52
C PRO A 93 -3.27 20.79 23.53
N PRO A 94 -4.61 20.65 23.56
CA PRO A 94 -5.50 21.80 23.62
C PRO A 94 -5.21 22.60 24.89
N SER A 95 -4.80 23.86 24.71
CA SER A 95 -4.65 24.84 25.78
C SER A 95 -5.89 24.88 26.64
N SER A 96 -5.68 24.63 27.94
CA SER A 96 -6.66 24.64 29.00
C SER A 96 -7.57 25.87 28.93
N ASN A 97 -8.87 25.64 28.71
CA ASN A 97 -9.90 26.61 28.96
C ASN A 97 -10.05 26.77 30.48
N ALA A 98 -9.30 27.71 31.07
CA ALA A 98 -9.47 28.17 32.44
C ALA A 98 -10.10 29.58 32.42
N PRO A 99 -11.14 29.85 33.23
CA PRO A 99 -11.93 31.08 33.15
C PRO A 99 -11.15 32.28 33.75
N PRO A 100 -11.39 33.52 33.28
CA PRO A 100 -10.88 34.70 33.97
C PRO A 100 -11.65 34.96 35.29
N PRO A 101 -11.02 35.64 36.28
CA PRO A 101 -11.49 35.78 37.67
C PRO A 101 -12.63 36.79 37.83
N PRO A 102 -13.33 36.81 38.99
CA PRO A 102 -14.41 37.77 39.23
C PRO A 102 -13.86 39.18 39.45
N SER A 103 -14.55 40.18 38.90
CA SER A 103 -14.34 41.59 39.23
C SER A 103 -15.65 42.18 39.76
N SER A 104 -15.57 42.63 41.01
CA SER A 104 -16.42 43.55 41.81
C SER A 104 -17.94 43.50 41.70
#